data_AF-A0A355F5T5-F1
#
_entry.id   AF-A0A355F5T5-F1
#
_cell.length_a   1.000
_cell.length_b   1.000
_cell.length_c   1.000
_cell.angle_alpha   90.00
_cell.angle_beta   90.00
_cell.angle_gamma   90.00
#
_symmetry.space_group_name_H-M   'P 1'
#
loop_
_entity.id
_entity.type
_entity.pdbx_description
1 polymer ?
#
loop_
_entity_poly.entity_id
_entity_poly.type
_entity_poly.pdbx_seq_one_letter_code
_entity_poly.pdbx_strand_id
1 'polypeptide(L)'
;MTGEEILAGIAEVARTHLGWTGGDLTPGMRLVEDLRLDSVRLLTLAAEVENRFHIFLDEADEMAIETLADLIGLIQRKSGG
;
A
#
# COMPACT_ATOMS: atom_id res chain seq x y z
N MET A 1 5.13 -11.77 8.75
CA MET A 1 5.44 -11.15 7.45
C MET A 1 6.42 -10.02 7.69
N THR A 2 7.52 -9.96 6.95
CA THR A 2 8.54 -8.90 7.07
C THR A 2 8.13 -7.67 6.26
N GLY A 3 8.68 -6.50 6.59
CA GLY A 3 8.42 -5.28 5.82
C GLY A 3 8.84 -5.39 4.34
N GLU A 4 9.87 -6.18 4.05
CA GLU A 4 10.32 -6.45 2.68
C GLU A 4 9.32 -7.29 1.88
N GLU A 5 8.73 -8.32 2.50
CA GLU A 5 7.66 -9.14 1.87
C GLU A 5 6.43 -8.28 1.56
N ILE A 6 6.05 -7.40 2.50
CA ILE A 6 4.93 -6.48 2.33
C ILE A 6 5.20 -5.49 1.20
N LEU A 7 6.38 -4.86 1.21
CA LEU A 7 6.79 -3.92 0.17
C LEU A 7 6.78 -4.57 -1.22
N ALA A 8 7.29 -5.81 -1.33
CA ALA A 8 7.25 -6.56 -2.58
C ALA A 8 5.82 -6.82 -3.06
N GLY A 9 4.91 -7.19 -2.15
CA GLY A 9 3.49 -7.36 -2.46
C GLY A 9 2.80 -6.07 -2.89
N ILE A 10 3.05 -4.95 -2.20
CA ILE A 10 2.53 -3.63 -2.59
C ILE A 10 3.07 -3.23 -3.98
N ALA A 11 4.35 -3.48 -4.25
CA ALA A 11 4.95 -3.19 -5.55
C ALA A 11 4.37 -4.04 -6.69
N GLU A 12 3.98 -5.29 -6.41
CA GLU A 12 3.23 -6.11 -7.37
C GLU A 12 1.84 -5.53 -7.64
N VAL A 13 1.09 -5.16 -6.59
CA VAL A 13 -0.22 -4.51 -6.72
C VAL A 13 -0.12 -3.22 -7.53
N ALA A 14 0.84 -2.35 -7.20
CA ALA A 14 1.04 -1.09 -7.91
C ALA A 14 1.37 -1.31 -9.39
N ARG A 15 2.18 -2.31 -9.73
CA ARG A 15 2.52 -2.63 -11.13
C ARG A 15 1.33 -3.20 -11.89
N THR A 16 0.61 -4.14 -11.29
CA THR A 16 -0.48 -4.88 -11.97
C THR A 16 -1.75 -4.06 -12.07
N HIS A 17 -2.15 -3.36 -11.00
CA HIS A 17 -3.46 -2.70 -10.92
C HIS A 17 -3.38 -1.19 -11.14
N LEU A 18 -2.24 -0.55 -10.83
CA LEU A 18 -2.08 0.91 -10.96
C LEU A 18 -1.21 1.31 -12.16
N GLY A 19 -0.61 0.32 -12.85
CA GLY A 19 0.28 0.55 -13.97
C GLY A 19 1.57 1.27 -13.58
N TRP A 20 2.04 1.09 -12.35
CA TRP A 20 3.27 1.73 -11.87
C TRP A 20 4.48 1.27 -12.68
N THR A 21 5.21 2.22 -13.26
CA THR A 21 6.46 1.99 -14.01
C THR A 21 7.63 2.81 -13.46
N GLY A 22 7.43 3.56 -12.36
CA GLY A 22 8.37 4.53 -11.80
C GLY A 22 9.61 3.96 -11.11
N GLY A 23 9.86 2.65 -11.25
CA GLY A 23 11.00 1.96 -10.62
C GLY A 23 10.68 1.41 -9.24
N ASP A 24 11.72 1.22 -8.43
CA ASP A 24 11.61 0.60 -7.12
C ASP A 24 10.88 1.51 -6.13
N LEU A 25 9.89 0.92 -5.45
CA LEU A 25 9.19 1.59 -4.37
C LEU A 25 10.04 1.60 -3.11
N THR A 26 10.06 2.74 -2.42
CA THR A 26 10.77 2.88 -1.15
C THR A 26 9.81 3.28 -0.03
N PRO A 27 10.05 2.86 1.22
CA PRO A 27 9.16 3.17 2.34
C PRO A 27 8.89 4.68 2.54
N GLY A 28 9.84 5.55 2.18
CA GLY A 28 9.71 6.99 2.33
C GLY A 28 8.84 7.68 1.27
N MET A 29 8.38 6.96 0.23
CA MET A 29 7.53 7.56 -0.80
C MET A 29 6.11 7.84 -0.30
N ARG A 30 5.61 9.03 -0.61
CA ARG A 30 4.24 9.45 -0.37
C ARG A 30 3.30 8.90 -1.43
N LEU A 31 2.17 8.33 -1.00
CA LEU A 31 1.22 7.67 -1.91
C LEU A 31 0.63 8.66 -2.92
N VAL A 32 0.28 9.87 -2.47
CA VAL A 32 -0.34 10.86 -3.36
C VAL A 32 0.70 11.62 -4.17
N GLU A 33 1.77 12.08 -3.54
CA GLU A 33 2.70 13.00 -4.19
C GLU A 33 3.77 12.28 -5.03
N ASP A 34 4.34 11.18 -4.52
CA ASP A 34 5.41 10.47 -5.21
C ASP A 34 4.86 9.39 -6.16
N LEU A 35 3.86 8.62 -5.70
CA LEU A 35 3.21 7.60 -6.53
C LEU A 35 2.11 8.18 -7.43
N ARG A 36 1.76 9.48 -7.26
CA ARG A 36 0.71 10.17 -8.04
C ARG A 36 -0.62 9.42 -8.02
N LEU A 37 -1.00 8.91 -6.85
CA LEU A 37 -2.27 8.21 -6.67
C LEU A 37 -3.39 9.21 -6.40
N ASP A 38 -4.31 9.33 -7.36
CA ASP A 38 -5.58 10.03 -7.16
C ASP A 38 -6.53 9.21 -6.29
N SER A 39 -7.63 9.81 -5.81
CA SER A 39 -8.62 9.15 -4.91
C SER A 39 -9.10 7.78 -5.42
N VAL A 40 -9.33 7.63 -6.72
CA VAL A 40 -9.74 6.35 -7.34
C VAL A 40 -8.62 5.31 -7.29
N ARG A 41 -7.37 5.74 -7.51
CA ARG A 41 -6.20 4.87 -7.49
C ARG A 41 -5.83 4.46 -6.06
N LEU A 42 -6.03 5.35 -5.09
CA LEU A 42 -5.89 5.03 -3.66
C LEU A 42 -6.89 3.95 -3.25
N LEU A 43 -8.16 4.12 -3.61
CA LEU A 43 -9.19 3.11 -3.32
C LEU A 43 -8.87 1.76 -3.98
N THR A 44 -8.35 1.79 -5.20
CA THR A 44 -7.90 0.58 -5.91
C THR A 44 -6.72 -0.08 -5.18
N LEU A 45 -5.72 0.71 -4.77
CA LEU A 45 -4.58 0.20 -3.99
C LEU A 45 -5.06 -0.43 -2.69
N ALA A 46 -5.93 0.25 -1.94
CA ALA A 46 -6.48 -0.23 -0.68
C ALA A 46 -7.18 -1.58 -0.87
N ALA A 47 -8.13 -1.66 -1.81
CA ALA A 47 -8.88 -2.89 -2.08
C ALA A 47 -7.98 -4.06 -2.50
N GLU A 48 -6.97 -3.81 -3.33
CA GLU A 48 -6.05 -4.87 -3.79
C GLU A 48 -5.06 -5.29 -2.69
N VAL A 49 -4.63 -4.35 -1.84
CA VAL A 49 -3.83 -4.66 -0.65
C VAL A 49 -4.63 -5.49 0.35
N GLU A 50 -5.87 -5.11 0.63
CA GLU A 50 -6.80 -5.89 1.48
C GLU A 50 -6.94 -7.32 0.95
N ASN A 51 -7.21 -7.47 -0.34
CA ASN A 51 -7.35 -8.76 -1.00
C ASN A 51 -6.04 -9.58 -0.95
N ARG A 52 -4.89 -8.93 -1.21
CA ARG A 52 -3.58 -9.59 -1.27
C ARG A 52 -3.11 -10.08 0.10
N PHE A 53 -3.32 -9.29 1.14
CA PHE A 53 -2.84 -9.59 2.49
C PHE A 53 -3.92 -10.15 3.41
N HIS A 54 -5.14 -10.31 2.90
CA HIS A 54 -6.30 -10.77 3.66
C HIS A 54 -6.57 -9.94 4.92
N ILE A 55 -6.45 -8.62 4.79
CA ILE A 55 -6.72 -7.65 5.86
C ILE A 55 -7.93 -6.78 5.50
N PHE A 56 -8.47 -6.09 6.50
CA PHE A 56 -9.50 -5.06 6.32
C PHE A 56 -8.95 -3.72 6.76
N LEU A 57 -9.05 -2.71 5.91
CA LEU A 57 -8.70 -1.31 6.16
C LEU A 57 -9.99 -0.56 6.46
N ASP A 58 -10.05 0.12 7.60
CA ASP A 58 -11.18 0.98 7.94
C ASP A 58 -10.88 2.46 7.60
N GLU A 59 -11.90 3.31 7.71
CA GLU A 59 -11.75 4.75 7.41
C GLU A 59 -10.65 5.41 8.26
N ALA A 60 -10.44 4.99 9.51
CA ALA A 60 -9.42 5.56 10.36
C ALA A 60 -8.01 5.16 9.92
N ASP A 61 -7.86 3.91 9.46
CA ASP A 61 -6.64 3.42 8.84
C ASP A 61 -6.32 4.19 7.55
N GLU A 62 -7.29 4.34 6.64
CA GLU A 62 -7.11 5.07 5.39
C GLU A 62 -6.66 6.52 5.61
N MET A 63 -7.22 7.17 6.63
CA MET A 63 -6.82 8.52 7.03
C MET A 63 -5.43 8.60 7.67
N ALA A 64 -4.92 7.50 8.21
CA ALA A 64 -3.62 7.43 8.87
C ALA A 64 -2.46 7.08 7.91
N ILE A 65 -2.76 6.72 6.66
CA ILE A 65 -1.76 6.30 5.68
C ILE A 65 -1.41 7.47 4.75
N GLU A 66 -0.19 7.98 4.87
CA GLU A 66 0.35 8.99 3.96
C GLU A 66 1.50 8.44 3.10
N THR A 67 2.34 7.60 3.70
CA THR A 67 3.52 7.00 3.08
C THR A 67 3.40 5.51 2.89
N LEU A 68 4.29 4.97 2.07
CA LEU A 68 4.43 3.53 1.90
C LEU A 68 4.87 2.84 3.20
N ALA A 69 5.68 3.50 4.04
CA ALA A 69 6.05 3.01 5.36
C ALA A 69 4.83 2.86 6.29
N ASP A 70 3.91 3.83 6.26
CA ASP A 70 2.67 3.76 7.06
C ASP A 70 1.82 2.57 6.63
N LEU A 71 1.66 2.38 5.32
CA LEU A 71 0.93 1.25 4.75
C LEU A 71 1.57 -0.08 5.13
N ILE A 72 2.90 -0.20 5.02
CA ILE A 72 3.64 -1.41 5.42
C ILE A 72 3.44 -1.70 6.91
N GLY A 73 3.61 -0.69 7.76
CA GLY A 73 3.46 -0.83 9.19
C GLY A 73 2.04 -1.23 9.59
N LEU A 74 1.04 -0.72 8.89
CA LEU A 74 -0.36 -1.10 9.11
C LEU A 74 -0.63 -2.55 8.72
N ILE A 75 -0.23 -2.97 7.52
CA ILE A 75 -0.39 -4.36 7.05
C ILE A 75 0.32 -5.31 8.02
N GLN A 76 1.52 -4.96 8.47
CA GLN A 76 2.27 -5.79 9.42
C GLN A 76 1.52 -5.96 10.75
N ARG A 77 0.86 -4.91 11.25
CA ARG A 77 0.02 -4.99 12.46
C ARG A 77 -1.22 -5.86 12.25
N LYS A 78 -1.88 -5.75 11.09
CA LYS A 78 -3.13 -6.49 10.81
C LYS A 78 -2.92 -7.95 10.41
N SER A 79 -1.84 -8.25 9.69
CA SER A 79 -1.51 -9.60 9.22
C SER A 79 -0.78 -10.45 10.27
N GLY A 80 -0.15 -9.83 11.26
CA GLY A 80 0.52 -10.51 12.37
C GLY A 80 -0.32 -10.70 13.63
N GLY A 81 -1.60 -10.33 13.61
CA GLY A 81 -2.56 -10.48 14.69
C GLY A 81 -3.35 -11.78 14.62
#